data_AF-A0A522CUK7-F1
#
_entry.id   AF-A0A522CUK7-F1
#
_cell.length_a   1.000
_cell.length_b   1.000
_cell.length_c   1.000
_cell.angle_alpha   90.00
_cell.angle_beta   90.00
_cell.angle_gamma   90.00
#
_symmetry.space_group_name_H-M   'P 1'
#
loop_
_entity.id
_entity.type
_entity.pdbx_description
1 polymer ?
#
loop_
_entity_poly.entity_id
_entity_poly.type
_entity_poly.pdbx_seq_one_letter_code
_entity_poly.pdbx_strand_id
1 'polypeptide(L)'
;MALPRVDRAPDPLERSAFPEDFPEGLKPRLRLFLSVDLVGATRYKQSRNLWRPEILSFYRDFDFILQSEYRTFVQSYGAPLDPPQFWKSNGDELLYVCELTSLSHAQALMHVWLWALHSYQLKRDPSVEHLEVKSTAWIGLFPVPNSEVFFRRGGASFDDDLARDASVVQSELRDEWYANPTTHSITREFVGPSIDTGFRLTAWATPNRLILSVDLAFLLTSSDPAGVSPLSLRLSGQEKLKGVIDEQPYPTIWIPVGGQGWGGADGGPVVTDRATIRSYCEAVIEQNYSSITPLFLGESEAAYEWVPQYILTRILKHWEEEIRHRDEVTKVVRLDGL
;
A
#
# COMPACT_ATOMS: atom_id res chain seq x y z
N MET A 1 -19.32 50.05 32.56
CA MET A 1 -19.09 50.03 31.10
C MET A 1 -18.31 48.75 30.81
N ALA A 2 -19.01 47.68 30.42
CA ALA A 2 -18.39 46.37 30.18
C ALA A 2 -17.76 46.36 28.79
N LEU A 3 -16.48 45.99 28.70
CA LEU A 3 -15.80 45.80 27.42
C LEU A 3 -16.40 44.58 26.70
N PRO A 4 -16.54 44.61 25.37
CA PRO A 4 -17.16 43.51 24.62
C PRO A 4 -16.27 42.27 24.67
N ARG A 5 -16.90 41.09 24.80
CA ARG A 5 -16.24 39.80 24.54
C ARG A 5 -15.76 39.82 23.10
N VAL A 6 -14.45 39.77 22.90
CA VAL A 6 -13.85 39.46 21.61
C VAL A 6 -14.12 37.99 21.37
N ASP A 7 -15.04 37.67 20.46
CA ASP A 7 -15.14 36.32 19.91
C ASP A 7 -13.78 36.00 19.28
N ARG A 8 -13.03 35.11 19.93
CA ARG A 8 -11.85 34.51 19.31
C ARG A 8 -12.35 33.81 18.04
N ALA A 9 -11.84 34.21 16.89
CA ALA A 9 -11.89 33.37 15.71
C ALA A 9 -11.36 31.98 16.13
N PRO A 10 -12.04 30.88 15.76
CA PRO A 10 -11.57 29.54 16.11
C PRO A 10 -10.14 29.36 15.64
N ASP A 11 -9.33 28.74 16.50
CA ASP A 11 -7.93 28.40 16.24
C ASP A 11 -7.87 27.64 14.90
N PRO A 12 -6.96 27.96 13.96
CA PRO A 12 -6.83 27.24 12.69
C PRO A 12 -6.69 25.71 12.85
N LEU A 13 -6.26 25.26 14.03
CA LEU A 13 -6.12 23.86 14.42
C LEU A 13 -7.46 23.13 14.70
N GLU A 14 -8.59 23.83 14.85
CA GLU A 14 -9.90 23.23 15.19
C GLU A 14 -10.81 22.97 13.97
N ARG A 15 -10.39 23.31 12.75
CA ARG A 15 -11.16 22.91 11.56
C ARG A 15 -10.78 21.49 11.16
N SER A 16 -11.52 20.51 11.69
CA SER A 16 -11.56 19.17 11.09
C SER A 16 -11.82 19.34 9.58
N ALA A 17 -10.95 18.73 8.75
CA ALA A 17 -11.12 18.76 7.29
C ALA A 17 -12.42 18.10 6.83
N PHE A 18 -13.07 17.34 7.73
CA PHE A 18 -14.28 16.58 7.49
C PHE A 18 -15.35 16.87 8.57
N PRO A 19 -16.64 16.74 8.26
CA PRO A 19 -17.72 16.80 9.26
C PRO A 19 -17.58 15.76 10.38
N GLU A 20 -18.25 15.97 11.51
CA GLU A 20 -18.18 15.08 12.68
C GLU A 20 -18.71 13.66 12.40
N ASP A 21 -19.71 13.54 11.52
CA ASP A 21 -20.34 12.29 11.10
C ASP A 21 -19.64 11.63 9.89
N PHE A 22 -18.49 12.16 9.48
CA PHE A 22 -17.76 11.65 8.34
C PHE A 22 -17.19 10.24 8.61
N PRO A 23 -17.49 9.23 7.76
CA PRO A 23 -17.09 7.85 7.99
C PRO A 23 -15.58 7.66 8.10
N GLU A 24 -15.13 6.93 9.13
CA GLU A 24 -13.72 6.57 9.33
C GLU A 24 -13.08 5.91 8.11
N GLY A 25 -13.86 5.10 7.39
CA GLY A 25 -13.40 4.40 6.19
C GLY A 25 -13.28 5.26 4.94
N LEU A 26 -13.73 6.51 4.97
CA LEU A 26 -13.54 7.48 3.89
C LEU A 26 -12.43 8.48 4.18
N LYS A 27 -11.85 8.46 5.38
CA LYS A 27 -10.73 9.34 5.72
C LYS A 27 -9.49 8.97 4.87
N PRO A 28 -8.74 9.96 4.35
CA PRO A 28 -7.58 9.70 3.54
C PRO A 28 -6.54 8.83 4.26
N ARG A 29 -6.06 7.79 3.57
CA ARG A 29 -5.02 6.89 4.09
C ARG A 29 -4.04 6.56 2.99
N LEU A 30 -2.75 6.68 3.30
CA LEU A 30 -1.68 6.21 2.44
C LEU A 30 -1.24 4.83 2.93
N ARG A 31 -1.19 3.85 2.03
CA ARG A 31 -0.78 2.49 2.38
C ARG A 31 0.41 2.03 1.58
N LEU A 32 1.36 1.41 2.26
CA LEU A 32 2.46 0.65 1.68
C LEU A 32 2.01 -0.79 1.50
N PHE A 33 2.20 -1.30 0.29
CA PHE A 33 1.99 -2.70 -0.08
C PHE A 33 3.34 -3.34 -0.35
N LEU A 34 3.51 -4.56 0.16
CA LEU A 34 4.74 -5.33 0.05
C LEU A 34 4.38 -6.72 -0.46
N SER A 35 5.05 -7.16 -1.52
CA SER A 35 4.89 -8.48 -2.13
C SER A 35 6.19 -9.27 -2.03
N VAL A 36 6.07 -10.55 -1.69
CA VAL A 36 7.13 -11.55 -1.87
C VAL A 36 6.58 -12.75 -2.63
N ASP A 37 7.25 -13.14 -3.72
CA ASP A 37 6.81 -14.20 -4.63
C ASP A 37 7.94 -15.21 -4.87
N LEU A 38 7.60 -16.50 -4.96
CA LEU A 38 8.57 -17.56 -5.23
C LEU A 38 8.90 -17.64 -6.72
N VAL A 39 10.18 -17.51 -7.04
CA VAL A 39 10.68 -17.61 -8.41
C VAL A 39 10.67 -19.07 -8.85
N GLY A 40 9.98 -19.35 -9.97
CA GLY A 40 9.97 -20.67 -10.59
C GLY A 40 9.11 -21.71 -9.88
N ALA A 41 8.30 -21.32 -8.88
CA ALA A 41 7.47 -22.23 -8.11
C ALA A 41 6.51 -23.04 -8.98
N THR A 42 5.96 -22.47 -10.06
CA THR A 42 5.11 -23.23 -11.02
C THR A 42 5.87 -24.39 -11.66
N ARG A 43 7.09 -24.16 -12.17
CA ARG A 43 7.92 -25.24 -12.74
C ARG A 43 8.27 -26.27 -11.68
N TYR A 44 8.61 -25.81 -10.48
CA TYR A 44 8.93 -26.67 -9.34
C TYR A 44 7.77 -27.61 -8.98
N LYS A 45 6.56 -27.06 -8.85
CA LYS A 45 5.30 -27.80 -8.59
C LYS A 45 5.00 -28.86 -9.66
N GLN A 46 5.27 -28.57 -10.93
CA GLN A 46 5.02 -29.51 -12.04
C GLN A 46 6.09 -30.61 -12.17
N SER A 47 7.33 -30.30 -11.78
CA SER A 47 8.47 -31.20 -11.97
C SER A 47 8.69 -32.20 -10.83
N ARG A 48 8.09 -31.99 -9.65
CA ARG A 48 8.35 -32.78 -8.43
C ARG A 48 7.07 -33.21 -7.74
N ASN A 49 6.98 -34.48 -7.34
CA ASN A 49 5.85 -34.97 -6.53
C ASN A 49 5.91 -34.55 -5.05
N LEU A 50 6.98 -33.87 -4.63
CA LEU A 50 7.26 -33.53 -3.22
C LEU A 50 7.36 -32.03 -2.95
N TRP A 51 6.80 -31.15 -3.79
CA TRP A 51 6.96 -29.69 -3.65
C TRP A 51 6.32 -29.07 -2.39
N ARG A 52 5.41 -29.80 -1.73
CA ARG A 52 4.54 -29.25 -0.69
C ARG A 52 5.28 -28.76 0.56
N PRO A 53 6.24 -29.51 1.15
CA PRO A 53 6.96 -29.06 2.35
C PRO A 53 7.73 -27.76 2.14
N GLU A 54 8.35 -27.56 0.98
CA GLU A 54 9.14 -26.36 0.65
C GLU A 54 8.24 -25.13 0.53
N ILE A 55 7.13 -25.27 -0.20
CA ILE A 55 6.14 -24.19 -0.34
C ILE A 55 5.49 -23.85 1.01
N LEU A 56 5.12 -24.85 1.82
CA LEU A 56 4.58 -24.60 3.17
C LEU A 56 5.59 -23.95 4.12
N SER A 57 6.87 -24.32 4.00
CA SER A 57 7.95 -23.68 4.75
C SER A 57 8.07 -22.21 4.37
N PHE A 58 7.96 -21.86 3.08
CA PHE A 58 7.90 -20.46 2.66
C PHE A 58 6.78 -19.66 3.35
N TYR A 59 5.52 -20.14 3.30
CA TYR A 59 4.39 -19.44 3.94
C TYR A 59 4.62 -19.19 5.43
N ARG A 60 5.14 -20.19 6.16
CA ARG A 60 5.39 -20.09 7.59
C ARG A 60 6.61 -19.22 7.90
N ASP A 61 7.71 -19.48 7.20
CA ASP A 61 9.02 -18.96 7.57
C ASP A 61 9.15 -17.49 7.21
N PHE A 62 8.62 -17.06 6.07
CA PHE A 62 8.71 -15.65 5.68
C PHE A 62 7.94 -14.75 6.65
N ASP A 63 6.70 -15.11 6.98
CA ASP A 63 5.89 -14.35 7.94
C ASP A 63 6.57 -14.28 9.32
N PHE A 64 7.06 -15.42 9.82
CA PHE A 64 7.77 -15.46 11.09
C PHE A 64 9.03 -14.57 11.08
N ILE A 65 9.79 -14.59 9.99
CA ILE A 65 10.99 -13.74 9.83
C ILE A 65 10.59 -12.27 9.83
N LEU A 66 9.61 -11.87 9.01
CA LEU A 66 9.15 -10.49 8.92
C LEU A 66 8.73 -9.94 10.29
N GLN A 67 7.91 -10.70 11.02
CA GLN A 67 7.46 -10.30 12.36
C GLN A 67 8.60 -10.32 13.40
N SER A 68 9.64 -11.13 13.19
CA SER A 68 10.84 -11.10 14.02
C SER A 68 11.67 -9.83 13.77
N GLU A 69 11.98 -9.53 12.50
CA GLU A 69 12.77 -8.35 12.13
C GLU A 69 12.06 -7.06 12.54
N TYR A 70 10.75 -6.99 12.35
CA TYR A 70 9.93 -5.88 12.83
C TYR A 70 10.07 -5.68 14.35
N ARG A 71 9.89 -6.75 15.15
CA ARG A 71 9.98 -6.67 16.62
C ARG A 71 11.38 -6.23 17.07
N THR A 72 12.42 -6.69 16.40
CA THR A 72 13.80 -6.26 16.68
C THR A 72 14.00 -4.79 16.34
N PHE A 73 13.50 -4.33 15.20
CA PHE A 73 13.64 -2.94 14.76
C PHE A 73 12.97 -1.95 15.72
N VAL A 74 11.72 -2.19 16.10
CA VAL A 74 10.93 -1.26 16.93
C VAL A 74 11.48 -1.12 18.36
N GLN A 75 12.27 -2.07 18.85
CA GLN A 75 12.97 -1.93 20.14
C GLN A 75 13.96 -0.76 20.15
N SER A 76 14.49 -0.36 18.99
CA SER A 76 15.47 0.72 18.84
C SER A 76 14.97 1.95 18.07
N TYR A 77 13.85 1.85 17.36
CA TYR A 77 13.38 2.91 16.44
C TYR A 77 12.89 4.18 17.14
N GLY A 78 12.46 4.08 18.41
CA GLY A 78 12.13 5.25 19.24
C GLY A 78 10.85 6.00 18.88
N ALA A 79 10.13 5.59 17.84
CA ALA A 79 8.81 6.10 17.44
C ALA A 79 7.80 4.96 17.28
N PRO A 80 6.49 5.21 17.48
CA PRO A 80 5.44 4.23 17.17
C PRO A 80 5.51 3.84 15.70
N LEU A 81 5.46 2.55 15.42
CA LEU A 81 5.40 2.02 14.07
C LEU A 81 4.43 0.84 14.12
N ASP A 82 3.52 0.74 13.17
CA ASP A 82 2.64 -0.42 13.07
C ASP A 82 3.32 -1.53 12.25
N PRO A 83 3.09 -2.82 12.57
CA PRO A 83 3.68 -3.91 11.81
C PRO A 83 3.09 -4.01 10.40
N PRO A 84 3.87 -4.52 9.43
CA PRO A 84 3.30 -5.04 8.19
C PRO A 84 2.27 -6.13 8.50
N GLN A 85 1.04 -5.93 8.05
CA GLN A 85 -0.07 -6.87 8.26
C GLN A 85 -0.20 -7.78 7.04
N PHE A 86 -0.37 -9.07 7.27
CA PHE A 86 -0.70 -10.00 6.20
C PHE A 86 -2.05 -9.60 5.59
N TRP A 87 -2.05 -9.27 4.30
CA TRP A 87 -3.27 -8.96 3.56
C TRP A 87 -3.87 -10.25 3.02
N LYS A 88 -3.15 -10.95 2.13
CA LYS A 88 -3.60 -12.20 1.52
C LYS A 88 -2.42 -12.94 0.88
N SER A 89 -2.68 -14.18 0.46
CA SER A 89 -1.83 -14.88 -0.49
C SER A 89 -2.48 -14.91 -1.88
N ASN A 90 -1.64 -14.92 -2.92
CA ASN A 90 -2.06 -15.00 -4.31
C ASN A 90 -1.27 -16.11 -5.01
N GLY A 91 -1.73 -17.36 -4.90
CA GLY A 91 -0.89 -18.49 -5.27
C GLY A 91 0.37 -18.50 -4.40
N ASP A 92 1.55 -18.59 -5.03
CA ASP A 92 2.89 -18.59 -4.43
C ASP A 92 3.41 -17.22 -3.96
N GLU A 93 2.58 -16.19 -4.00
CA GLU A 93 2.89 -14.83 -3.53
C GLU A 93 2.23 -14.53 -2.17
N LEU A 94 2.95 -13.84 -1.27
CA LEU A 94 2.44 -13.26 -0.03
C LEU A 94 2.37 -11.74 -0.16
N LEU A 95 1.24 -11.17 0.23
CA LEU A 95 0.98 -9.74 0.18
C LEU A 95 0.77 -9.21 1.59
N TYR A 96 1.45 -8.11 1.88
CA TYR A 96 1.36 -7.38 3.14
C TYR A 96 0.96 -5.93 2.89
N VAL A 97 0.32 -5.32 3.89
CA VAL A 97 -0.11 -3.93 3.86
C VAL A 97 0.23 -3.25 5.19
N CYS A 98 0.61 -1.98 5.13
CA CYS A 98 0.81 -1.12 6.29
C CYS A 98 0.32 0.29 5.99
N GLU A 99 -0.20 1.00 6.99
CA GLU A 99 -0.57 2.41 6.86
C GLU A 99 0.64 3.30 7.12
N LEU A 100 0.87 4.26 6.23
CA LEU A 100 1.94 5.24 6.35
C LEU A 100 1.40 6.53 6.96
N THR A 101 1.96 6.94 8.09
CA THR A 101 1.59 8.20 8.76
C THR A 101 2.66 9.28 8.60
N SER A 102 3.90 8.90 8.29
CA SER A 102 5.01 9.84 8.05
C SER A 102 6.02 9.28 7.05
N LEU A 103 6.88 10.17 6.56
CA LEU A 103 7.98 9.78 5.67
C LEU A 103 8.98 8.86 6.37
N SER A 104 9.28 9.11 7.63
CA SER A 104 10.10 8.21 8.46
C SER A 104 9.49 6.81 8.56
N HIS A 105 8.17 6.66 8.66
CA HIS A 105 7.51 5.33 8.66
C HIS A 105 7.77 4.55 7.37
N ALA A 106 7.69 5.20 6.21
CA ALA A 106 7.96 4.54 4.94
C ALA A 106 9.40 4.00 4.88
N GLN A 107 10.38 4.79 5.32
CA GLN A 107 11.79 4.37 5.39
C GLN A 107 11.97 3.17 6.33
N ALA A 108 11.43 3.27 7.54
CA ALA A 108 11.50 2.24 8.56
C ALA A 108 10.95 0.89 8.08
N LEU A 109 9.75 0.89 7.49
CA LEU A 109 9.11 -0.33 7.00
C LEU A 109 9.89 -0.95 5.83
N MET A 110 10.47 -0.13 4.96
CA MET A 110 11.34 -0.62 3.90
C MET A 110 12.61 -1.29 4.44
N HIS A 111 13.23 -0.77 5.51
CA HIS A 111 14.37 -1.43 6.16
C HIS A 111 13.97 -2.77 6.79
N VAL A 112 12.87 -2.80 7.54
CA VAL A 112 12.31 -4.04 8.11
C VAL A 112 12.09 -5.09 7.01
N TRP A 113 11.50 -4.67 5.89
CA TRP A 113 11.23 -5.56 4.76
C TRP A 113 12.51 -6.07 4.09
N LEU A 114 13.51 -5.20 3.87
CA LEU A 114 14.80 -5.58 3.29
C LEU A 114 15.56 -6.56 4.19
N TRP A 115 15.51 -6.39 5.52
CA TRP A 115 16.09 -7.35 6.45
C TRP A 115 15.34 -8.67 6.44
N ALA A 116 14.02 -8.66 6.33
CA ALA A 116 13.24 -9.90 6.20
C ALA A 116 13.62 -10.69 4.94
N LEU A 117 13.76 -10.00 3.79
CA LEU A 117 14.25 -10.62 2.55
C LEU A 117 15.66 -11.20 2.71
N HIS A 118 16.56 -10.44 3.34
CA HIS A 118 17.93 -10.88 3.58
C HIS A 118 17.99 -12.11 4.51
N SER A 119 17.29 -12.05 5.65
CA SER A 119 17.21 -13.14 6.62
C SER A 119 16.56 -14.40 6.03
N TYR A 120 15.55 -14.26 5.16
CA TYR A 120 14.98 -15.38 4.43
C TYR A 120 16.00 -16.04 3.50
N GLN A 121 16.77 -15.24 2.74
CA GLN A 121 17.81 -15.75 1.85
C GLN A 121 18.97 -16.44 2.60
N LEU A 122 19.34 -15.96 3.78
CA LEU A 122 20.40 -16.57 4.60
C LEU A 122 20.02 -17.92 5.20
N LYS A 123 18.73 -18.21 5.36
CA LYS A 123 18.24 -19.53 5.84
C LYS A 123 18.35 -20.64 4.80
N ARG A 124 18.86 -20.36 3.60
CA ARG A 124 19.06 -21.34 2.54
C ARG A 124 20.08 -22.40 2.97
N ASP A 125 19.60 -23.61 3.25
CA ASP A 125 20.45 -24.79 3.35
C ASP A 125 21.05 -25.07 1.95
N PRO A 126 22.38 -25.02 1.78
CA PRO A 126 23.02 -25.28 0.48
C PRO A 126 22.75 -26.69 -0.06
N SER A 127 22.38 -27.63 0.81
CA SER A 127 22.10 -29.03 0.46
C SER A 127 20.66 -29.25 -0.04
N VAL A 128 19.78 -28.26 0.10
CA VAL A 128 18.37 -28.33 -0.32
C VAL A 128 18.13 -27.34 -1.45
N GLU A 129 17.44 -27.79 -2.51
CA GLU A 129 17.00 -26.87 -3.56
C GLU A 129 15.92 -25.94 -3.01
N HIS A 130 16.35 -24.73 -2.67
CA HIS A 130 15.48 -23.67 -2.17
C HIS A 130 15.00 -22.79 -3.31
N LEU A 131 13.71 -22.48 -3.32
CA LEU A 131 13.14 -21.52 -4.25
C LEU A 131 13.56 -20.11 -3.83
N GLU A 132 14.05 -19.34 -4.78
CA GLU A 132 14.40 -17.94 -4.55
C GLU A 132 13.13 -17.09 -4.46
N VAL A 133 13.23 -15.95 -3.80
CA VAL A 133 12.13 -14.99 -3.71
C VAL A 133 12.45 -13.74 -4.51
N LYS A 134 11.45 -13.18 -5.17
CA LYS A 134 11.48 -11.82 -5.73
C LYS A 134 10.48 -10.94 -4.97
N SER A 135 10.65 -9.63 -5.02
CA SER A 135 9.83 -8.72 -4.24
C SER A 135 9.52 -7.41 -4.95
N THR A 136 8.35 -6.86 -4.63
CA THR A 136 7.86 -5.58 -5.15
C THR A 136 7.26 -4.78 -3.99
N ALA A 137 7.41 -3.46 -4.00
CA ALA A 137 6.74 -2.57 -3.08
C ALA A 137 6.11 -1.38 -3.81
N TRP A 138 4.93 -0.97 -3.37
CA TRP A 138 4.24 0.19 -3.93
C TRP A 138 3.35 0.86 -2.89
N ILE A 139 2.95 2.10 -3.15
CA ILE A 139 2.00 2.81 -2.30
C ILE A 139 0.65 3.03 -3.00
N GLY A 140 -0.41 3.21 -2.21
CA GLY A 140 -1.74 3.53 -2.71
C GLY A 140 -2.46 4.48 -1.77
N LEU A 141 -3.03 5.56 -2.34
CA LEU A 141 -3.89 6.50 -1.65
C LEU A 141 -5.35 6.03 -1.71
N PHE A 142 -6.02 6.04 -0.57
CA PHE A 142 -7.43 5.68 -0.37
C PHE A 142 -8.19 6.84 0.27
N PRO A 143 -9.51 6.96 0.04
CA PRO A 143 -10.37 6.14 -0.83
C PRO A 143 -10.44 6.61 -2.29
N VAL A 144 -9.59 7.56 -2.68
CA VAL A 144 -9.48 8.06 -4.06
C VAL A 144 -7.99 8.23 -4.40
N PRO A 145 -7.47 7.66 -5.50
CA PRO A 145 -8.19 6.97 -6.58
C PRO A 145 -8.41 5.46 -6.35
N ASN A 146 -7.87 4.88 -5.27
CA ASN A 146 -8.04 3.47 -4.94
C ASN A 146 -9.16 3.28 -3.93
N SER A 147 -9.84 2.14 -3.95
CA SER A 147 -10.97 1.85 -3.07
C SER A 147 -10.74 0.58 -2.25
N GLU A 148 -11.31 0.59 -1.05
CA GLU A 148 -11.49 -0.61 -0.24
C GLU A 148 -12.79 -1.28 -0.65
N VAL A 149 -12.77 -2.62 -0.76
CA VAL A 149 -13.94 -3.44 -1.09
C VAL A 149 -14.13 -4.46 0.01
N PHE A 150 -15.38 -4.68 0.42
CA PHE A 150 -15.71 -5.49 1.58
C PHE A 150 -16.54 -6.70 1.19
N PHE A 151 -16.24 -7.85 1.79
CA PHE A 151 -16.90 -9.12 1.53
C PHE A 151 -17.36 -9.77 2.83
N ARG A 152 -18.64 -10.15 2.89
CA ARG A 152 -19.13 -11.02 3.97
C ARG A 152 -18.52 -12.42 3.85
N ARG A 153 -18.15 -13.00 4.98
CA ARG A 153 -17.82 -14.42 5.13
C ARG A 153 -19.01 -15.15 5.73
N GLY A 154 -19.29 -16.36 5.25
CA GLY A 154 -20.17 -17.30 5.96
C GLY A 154 -21.63 -17.43 5.49
N GLY A 155 -21.99 -17.03 4.25
CA GLY A 155 -23.19 -17.57 3.58
C GLY A 155 -24.53 -16.93 3.94
N ALA A 156 -24.74 -16.61 5.22
CA ALA A 156 -26.09 -16.43 5.78
C ALA A 156 -26.84 -15.15 5.34
N SER A 157 -26.20 -14.20 4.65
CA SER A 157 -26.77 -12.90 4.27
C SER A 157 -26.71 -12.57 2.77
N PHE A 158 -26.29 -13.52 1.92
CA PHE A 158 -26.00 -13.20 0.52
C PHE A 158 -27.25 -12.90 -0.32
N ASP A 159 -28.35 -13.63 -0.13
CA ASP A 159 -29.56 -13.45 -0.95
C ASP A 159 -30.22 -12.08 -0.69
N ASP A 160 -30.20 -11.62 0.57
CA ASP A 160 -30.71 -10.29 0.94
C ASP A 160 -29.82 -9.17 0.38
N ASP A 161 -28.50 -9.32 0.41
CA ASP A 161 -27.57 -8.32 -0.13
C ASP A 161 -27.62 -8.24 -1.66
N LEU A 162 -27.86 -9.36 -2.36
CA LEU A 162 -27.96 -9.38 -3.83
C LEU A 162 -29.17 -8.62 -4.37
N ALA A 163 -30.24 -8.51 -3.58
CA ALA A 163 -31.42 -7.74 -3.93
C ALA A 163 -31.26 -6.23 -3.68
N ARG A 164 -30.17 -5.82 -3.02
CA ARG A 164 -29.92 -4.44 -2.58
C ARG A 164 -28.93 -3.74 -3.51
N ASP A 165 -28.94 -2.41 -3.45
CA ASP A 165 -27.97 -1.59 -4.16
C ASP A 165 -26.54 -1.87 -3.68
N ALA A 166 -25.63 -2.14 -4.62
CA ALA A 166 -24.27 -2.55 -4.30
C ALA A 166 -23.47 -1.46 -3.57
N SER A 167 -23.66 -0.18 -3.90
CA SER A 167 -22.98 0.93 -3.25
C SER A 167 -23.46 1.09 -1.80
N VAL A 168 -24.76 0.94 -1.56
CA VAL A 168 -25.33 0.93 -0.20
C VAL A 168 -24.73 -0.22 0.61
N VAL A 169 -24.76 -1.46 0.11
CA VAL A 169 -24.21 -2.63 0.82
C VAL A 169 -22.72 -2.44 1.12
N GLN A 170 -21.92 -2.01 0.14
CA GLN A 170 -20.48 -1.78 0.35
C GLN A 170 -20.20 -0.72 1.40
N SER A 171 -20.97 0.37 1.40
CA SER A 171 -20.82 1.44 2.38
C SER A 171 -21.18 0.98 3.81
N GLU A 172 -22.22 0.15 3.96
CA GLU A 172 -22.57 -0.44 5.27
C GLU A 172 -21.51 -1.43 5.76
N LEU A 173 -21.00 -2.29 4.89
CA LEU A 173 -19.93 -3.23 5.23
C LEU A 173 -18.63 -2.52 5.61
N ARG A 174 -18.31 -1.40 4.94
CA ARG A 174 -17.21 -0.52 5.35
C ARG A 174 -17.43 0.00 6.76
N ASP A 175 -18.61 0.57 7.03
CA ASP A 175 -18.90 1.18 8.32
C ASP A 175 -18.87 0.12 9.44
N GLU A 176 -19.41 -1.08 9.21
CA GLU A 176 -19.34 -2.23 10.12
C GLU A 176 -17.89 -2.69 10.36
N TRP A 177 -17.09 -2.82 9.30
CA TRP A 177 -15.69 -3.23 9.41
C TRP A 177 -14.86 -2.20 10.18
N TYR A 178 -15.06 -0.90 9.93
CA TYR A 178 -14.34 0.16 10.64
C TYR A 178 -14.79 0.30 12.10
N ALA A 179 -16.04 -0.02 12.42
CA ALA A 179 -16.52 -0.10 13.80
C ALA A 179 -15.91 -1.30 14.56
N ASN A 180 -15.57 -2.39 13.86
CA ASN A 180 -14.88 -3.55 14.45
C ASN A 180 -13.90 -4.21 13.46
N PRO A 181 -12.65 -3.69 13.34
CA PRO A 181 -11.66 -4.20 12.39
C PRO A 181 -11.20 -5.65 12.68
N THR A 182 -11.50 -6.16 13.88
CA THR A 182 -11.18 -7.54 14.29
C THR A 182 -12.24 -8.56 13.90
N THR A 183 -13.34 -8.11 13.28
CA THR A 183 -14.39 -9.02 12.84
C THR A 183 -13.88 -10.05 11.84
N HIS A 184 -14.29 -11.30 12.01
CA HIS A 184 -14.02 -12.38 11.06
C HIS A 184 -15.14 -12.57 10.03
N SER A 185 -16.26 -11.86 10.19
CA SER A 185 -17.40 -11.92 9.27
C SER A 185 -17.21 -11.06 8.03
N ILE A 186 -16.25 -10.12 8.01
CA ILE A 186 -16.00 -9.23 6.88
C ILE A 186 -14.51 -9.26 6.52
N THR A 187 -14.23 -9.40 5.24
CA THR A 187 -12.87 -9.25 4.67
C THR A 187 -12.79 -7.96 3.90
N ARG A 188 -11.67 -7.26 4.05
CA ARG A 188 -11.32 -6.09 3.25
C ARG A 188 -10.32 -6.47 2.16
N GLU A 189 -10.59 -6.00 0.96
CA GLU A 189 -9.71 -6.04 -0.20
C GLU A 189 -9.43 -4.63 -0.72
N PHE A 190 -8.39 -4.51 -1.55
CA PHE A 190 -7.99 -3.24 -2.15
C PHE A 190 -8.04 -3.35 -3.67
N VAL A 191 -8.62 -2.33 -4.31
CA VAL A 191 -8.70 -2.22 -5.76
C VAL A 191 -8.36 -0.81 -6.22
N GLY A 192 -7.88 -0.66 -7.44
CA GLY A 192 -7.65 0.65 -8.05
C GLY A 192 -6.31 0.76 -8.79
N PRO A 193 -6.04 1.93 -9.39
CA PRO A 193 -4.90 2.11 -10.28
C PRO A 193 -3.53 1.81 -9.65
N SER A 194 -3.34 2.14 -8.37
CA SER A 194 -2.08 1.86 -7.66
C SER A 194 -1.91 0.37 -7.40
N ILE A 195 -3.01 -0.35 -7.12
CA ILE A 195 -2.99 -1.80 -6.91
C ILE A 195 -2.64 -2.53 -8.20
N ASP A 196 -3.26 -2.12 -9.31
CA ASP A 196 -2.95 -2.67 -10.64
C ASP A 196 -1.50 -2.38 -11.05
N THR A 197 -0.99 -1.18 -10.76
CA THR A 197 0.40 -0.82 -11.01
C THR A 197 1.35 -1.72 -10.22
N GLY A 198 1.09 -1.90 -8.91
CA GLY A 198 1.86 -2.78 -8.04
C GLY A 198 1.98 -4.22 -8.57
N PHE A 199 0.85 -4.83 -8.94
CA PHE A 199 0.86 -6.19 -9.48
C PHE A 199 1.61 -6.31 -10.81
N ARG A 200 1.55 -5.28 -11.66
CA ARG A 200 2.28 -5.28 -12.94
C ARG A 200 3.80 -5.15 -12.74
N LEU A 201 4.23 -4.40 -11.74
CA LEU A 201 5.65 -4.25 -11.39
C LEU A 201 6.31 -5.57 -10.95
N THR A 202 5.56 -6.52 -10.40
CA THR A 202 6.06 -7.85 -10.00
C THR A 202 6.65 -8.67 -11.15
N ALA A 203 6.33 -8.34 -12.40
CA ALA A 203 6.95 -8.95 -13.57
C ALA A 203 8.44 -8.54 -13.74
N TRP A 204 8.83 -7.38 -13.22
CA TRP A 204 10.20 -6.86 -13.30
C TRP A 204 11.07 -7.26 -12.11
N ALA A 205 10.46 -7.78 -11.05
CA ALA A 205 11.17 -8.20 -9.86
C ALA A 205 11.99 -9.46 -10.10
N THR A 206 13.19 -9.49 -9.52
CA THR A 206 14.10 -10.63 -9.57
C THR A 206 14.62 -10.92 -8.17
N PRO A 207 15.29 -12.07 -7.95
CA PRO A 207 15.93 -12.36 -6.66
C PRO A 207 16.94 -11.32 -6.18
N ASN A 208 17.42 -10.46 -7.09
CA ASN A 208 18.42 -9.43 -6.81
C ASN A 208 17.87 -7.99 -6.91
N ARG A 209 16.58 -7.82 -7.22
CA ARG A 209 15.95 -6.50 -7.38
C ARG A 209 14.58 -6.48 -6.72
N LEU A 210 14.46 -5.65 -5.68
CA LEU A 210 13.16 -5.25 -5.15
C LEU A 210 12.65 -4.08 -5.99
N ILE A 211 11.58 -4.26 -6.75
CA ILE A 211 11.01 -3.21 -7.61
C ILE A 211 10.11 -2.27 -6.81
N LEU A 212 10.22 -0.97 -7.09
CA LEU A 212 9.43 0.07 -6.46
C LEU A 212 8.47 0.74 -7.45
N SER A 213 7.31 1.19 -6.97
CA SER A 213 6.53 2.19 -7.70
C SER A 213 7.21 3.56 -7.66
N VAL A 214 6.92 4.40 -8.66
CA VAL A 214 7.57 5.71 -8.85
C VAL A 214 7.22 6.71 -7.74
N ASP A 215 5.99 6.65 -7.23
CA ASP A 215 5.51 7.44 -6.11
C ASP A 215 6.14 7.02 -4.77
N LEU A 216 6.34 5.71 -4.55
CA LEU A 216 7.12 5.23 -3.40
C LEU A 216 8.58 5.65 -3.50
N ALA A 217 9.20 5.56 -4.68
CA ALA A 217 10.56 6.03 -4.88
C ALA A 217 10.71 7.55 -4.66
N PHE A 218 9.75 8.34 -5.14
CA PHE A 218 9.68 9.78 -4.87
C PHE A 218 9.60 10.05 -3.36
N LEU A 219 8.69 9.35 -2.67
CA LEU A 219 8.55 9.45 -1.22
C LEU A 219 9.87 9.12 -0.52
N LEU A 220 10.46 7.96 -0.81
CA LEU A 220 11.70 7.49 -0.20
C LEU A 220 12.93 8.36 -0.53
N THR A 221 12.84 9.28 -1.50
CA THR A 221 13.91 10.22 -1.87
C THR A 221 13.67 11.65 -1.36
N SER A 222 12.52 11.93 -0.74
CA SER A 222 12.07 13.28 -0.41
C SER A 222 12.64 13.90 0.88
N SER A 223 13.17 13.10 1.80
CA SER A 223 13.90 13.60 2.97
C SER A 223 14.95 12.60 3.43
N ASP A 224 15.99 13.05 4.14
CA ASP A 224 16.90 12.11 4.77
C ASP A 224 16.20 11.39 5.94
N PRO A 225 16.29 10.05 6.02
CA PRO A 225 15.64 9.30 7.07
C PRO A 225 16.11 9.73 8.47
N ALA A 226 15.15 10.01 9.35
CA ALA A 226 15.44 10.14 10.77
C ALA A 226 15.66 8.74 11.37
N GLY A 227 16.83 8.50 11.98
CA GLY A 227 17.09 7.28 12.74
C GLY A 227 17.40 6.01 11.93
N VAL A 228 17.37 6.04 10.60
CA VAL A 228 17.81 4.93 9.73
C VAL A 228 18.73 5.43 8.61
N SER A 229 19.49 4.54 7.97
CA SER A 229 20.36 4.90 6.85
C SER A 229 19.55 5.11 5.56
N PRO A 230 19.98 5.99 4.64
CA PRO A 230 19.34 6.15 3.34
C PRO A 230 19.32 4.85 2.53
N LEU A 231 18.18 4.55 1.92
CA LEU A 231 18.03 3.42 1.01
C LEU A 231 18.79 3.67 -0.30
N SER A 232 19.50 2.64 -0.78
CA SER A 232 20.29 2.70 -2.01
C SER A 232 19.43 2.36 -3.23
N LEU A 233 18.64 3.33 -3.70
CA LEU A 233 17.81 3.18 -4.89
C LEU A 233 18.65 3.22 -6.18
N ARG A 234 18.17 2.50 -7.19
CA ARG A 234 18.71 2.45 -8.55
C ARG A 234 17.61 2.77 -9.53
N LEU A 235 17.94 3.53 -10.56
CA LEU A 235 17.07 3.86 -11.69
C LEU A 235 17.78 3.43 -12.99
N SER A 236 17.06 2.72 -13.86
CA SER A 236 17.45 2.46 -15.25
C SER A 236 16.23 2.21 -16.10
N GLY A 237 16.42 2.27 -17.42
CA GLY A 237 15.43 1.84 -18.39
C GLY A 237 14.15 2.66 -18.35
N GLN A 238 13.37 2.48 -19.40
CA GLN A 238 11.96 2.81 -19.39
C GLN A 238 11.26 1.70 -20.16
N GLU A 239 10.41 0.96 -19.47
CA GLU A 239 9.64 -0.11 -20.08
C GLU A 239 8.16 0.24 -20.02
N LYS A 240 7.37 -0.22 -20.99
CA LYS A 240 5.92 -0.01 -20.96
C LYS A 240 5.29 -0.95 -19.96
N LEU A 241 4.58 -0.40 -18.98
CA LEU A 241 3.66 -1.14 -18.15
C LEU A 241 2.28 -1.10 -18.80
N LYS A 242 1.84 -2.24 -19.33
CA LYS A 242 0.54 -2.35 -20.00
C LYS A 242 -0.57 -1.77 -19.12
N GLY A 243 -1.40 -0.87 -19.65
CA GLY A 243 -2.53 -0.26 -18.96
C GLY A 243 -2.18 0.68 -17.80
N VAL A 244 -0.92 1.06 -17.64
CA VAL A 244 -0.46 2.04 -16.64
C VAL A 244 -0.02 3.30 -17.39
N ILE A 245 -0.31 4.48 -16.84
CA ILE A 245 0.07 5.80 -17.41
C ILE A 245 -0.18 5.91 -18.93
N ASP A 246 -1.33 5.44 -19.42
CA ASP A 246 -1.68 5.44 -20.86
C ASP A 246 -0.61 4.79 -21.78
N GLU A 247 0.01 3.69 -21.31
CA GLU A 247 1.07 2.96 -22.03
C GLU A 247 2.36 3.79 -22.25
N GLN A 248 2.51 4.91 -21.52
CA GLN A 248 3.74 5.68 -21.49
C GLN A 248 4.88 4.87 -20.85
N PRO A 249 6.14 5.18 -21.19
CA PRO A 249 7.29 4.51 -20.59
C PRO A 249 7.34 4.73 -19.07
N TYR A 250 7.35 3.64 -18.31
CA TYR A 250 7.42 3.67 -16.85
C TYR A 250 8.86 3.37 -16.40
N PRO A 251 9.42 4.11 -15.42
CA PRO A 251 10.79 3.90 -14.98
C PRO A 251 10.96 2.61 -14.19
N THR A 252 12.02 1.86 -14.47
CA THR A 252 12.42 0.77 -13.61
C THR A 252 13.18 1.36 -12.43
N ILE A 253 12.62 1.24 -11.23
CA ILE A 253 13.25 1.72 -9.99
C ILE A 253 13.33 0.54 -9.03
N TRP A 254 14.48 0.33 -8.43
CA TRP A 254 14.68 -0.81 -7.55
C TRP A 254 15.71 -0.59 -6.46
N ILE A 255 15.63 -1.43 -5.43
CA ILE A 255 16.66 -1.57 -4.40
C ILE A 255 17.36 -2.92 -4.62
N PRO A 256 18.71 -2.96 -4.64
CA PRO A 256 19.45 -4.21 -4.65
C PRO A 256 19.11 -5.07 -3.45
N VAL A 257 18.77 -6.33 -3.70
CA VAL A 257 18.60 -7.39 -2.71
C VAL A 257 19.40 -8.60 -3.17
N GLY A 258 19.43 -9.71 -2.43
CA GLY A 258 20.25 -10.86 -2.81
C GLY A 258 21.63 -10.85 -2.17
N GLY A 259 22.00 -11.94 -1.48
CA GLY A 259 23.30 -12.10 -0.80
C GLY A 259 24.51 -12.36 -1.72
N GLN A 260 24.33 -12.53 -3.03
CA GLN A 260 25.46 -12.48 -3.95
C GLN A 260 25.85 -11.02 -4.15
N GLY A 261 27.14 -10.72 -3.92
CA GLY A 261 27.68 -9.35 -3.83
C GLY A 261 27.07 -8.36 -4.82
N TRP A 262 26.98 -7.10 -4.38
CA TRP A 262 26.23 -5.98 -4.95
C TRP A 262 26.58 -5.54 -6.39
N GLY A 263 27.34 -6.38 -7.11
CA GLY A 263 27.86 -6.21 -8.47
C GLY A 263 27.17 -7.10 -9.51
N GLY A 264 25.85 -7.23 -9.45
CA GLY A 264 25.09 -7.68 -10.62
C GLY A 264 25.21 -6.64 -11.74
N ALA A 265 25.80 -7.03 -12.86
CA ALA A 265 25.96 -6.23 -14.06
C ALA A 265 24.59 -6.02 -14.73
N ASP A 266 23.86 -5.01 -14.28
CA ASP A 266 22.71 -4.50 -15.01
C ASP A 266 23.27 -3.79 -16.26
N GLY A 267 23.02 -4.36 -17.43
CA GLY A 267 23.65 -4.01 -18.72
C GLY A 267 23.24 -2.66 -19.31
N GLY A 268 23.14 -1.61 -18.49
CA GLY A 268 22.83 -0.25 -18.90
C GLY A 268 23.31 0.78 -17.86
N PRO A 269 23.27 2.09 -18.19
CA PRO A 269 23.58 3.14 -17.23
C PRO A 269 22.57 3.09 -16.09
N VAL A 270 23.08 2.96 -14.86
CA VAL A 270 22.29 2.98 -13.63
C VAL A 270 22.54 4.30 -12.92
N VAL A 271 21.46 5.04 -12.65
CA VAL A 271 21.52 6.23 -11.80
C VAL A 271 21.35 5.79 -10.35
N THR A 272 22.28 6.21 -9.49
CA THR A 272 22.26 5.97 -8.03
C THR A 272 22.16 7.26 -7.23
N ASP A 273 22.27 8.42 -7.88
CA ASP A 273 22.19 9.71 -7.21
C ASP A 273 20.76 9.99 -6.76
N ARG A 274 20.58 10.16 -5.44
CA ARG A 274 19.28 10.34 -4.78
C ARG A 274 18.53 11.55 -5.32
N ALA A 275 19.21 12.67 -5.54
CA ALA A 275 18.60 13.90 -6.03
C ALA A 275 18.13 13.76 -7.49
N THR A 276 18.93 13.08 -8.33
CA THR A 276 18.57 12.77 -9.71
C THR A 276 17.38 11.82 -9.78
N ILE A 277 17.37 10.74 -8.96
CA ILE A 277 16.23 9.82 -8.88
C ILE A 277 14.97 10.56 -8.45
N ARG A 278 15.05 11.41 -7.42
CA ARG A 278 13.92 12.23 -6.96
C ARG A 278 13.35 13.10 -8.07
N SER A 279 14.22 13.90 -8.71
CA SER A 279 13.83 14.83 -9.77
C SER A 279 13.19 14.11 -10.95
N TYR A 280 13.71 12.92 -11.26
CA TYR A 280 13.13 12.07 -12.29
C TYR A 280 11.73 11.55 -11.91
N CYS A 281 11.55 11.06 -10.67
CA CYS A 281 10.25 10.60 -10.20
C CYS A 281 9.24 11.75 -10.19
N GLU A 282 9.64 12.93 -9.74
CA GLU A 282 8.83 14.15 -9.77
C GLU A 282 8.36 14.48 -11.19
N ALA A 283 9.26 14.49 -12.17
CA ALA A 283 8.91 14.74 -13.57
C ALA A 283 7.91 13.71 -14.13
N VAL A 284 8.05 12.42 -13.78
CA VAL A 284 7.09 11.39 -14.19
C VAL A 284 5.71 11.61 -13.55
N ILE A 285 5.67 11.94 -12.27
CA ILE A 285 4.43 12.22 -11.54
C ILE A 285 3.73 13.46 -12.14
N GLU A 286 4.46 14.54 -12.36
CA GLU A 286 3.92 15.78 -12.94
C GLU A 286 3.34 15.57 -14.34
N GLN A 287 4.02 14.80 -15.19
CA GLN A 287 3.55 14.47 -16.54
C GLN A 287 2.31 13.57 -16.53
N ASN A 288 2.07 12.82 -15.45
CA ASN A 288 1.03 11.80 -15.34
C ASN A 288 0.10 12.03 -14.13
N TYR A 289 -0.15 13.29 -13.75
CA TYR A 289 -0.93 13.66 -12.56
C TYR A 289 -2.37 13.12 -12.54
N SER A 290 -2.90 12.73 -13.71
CA SER A 290 -4.20 12.08 -13.83
C SER A 290 -4.19 10.63 -13.33
N SER A 291 -3.03 9.98 -13.38
CA SER A 291 -2.83 8.56 -13.09
C SER A 291 -2.04 8.32 -11.80
N ILE A 292 -1.14 9.24 -11.44
CA ILE A 292 -0.31 9.17 -10.23
C ILE A 292 -0.59 10.40 -9.37
N THR A 293 -1.16 10.19 -8.18
CA THR A 293 -1.41 11.29 -7.26
C THR A 293 -0.08 11.79 -6.69
N PRO A 294 0.27 13.08 -6.84
CA PRO A 294 1.40 13.65 -6.14
C PRO A 294 1.10 13.68 -4.64
N LEU A 295 1.97 13.03 -3.86
CA LEU A 295 1.84 12.93 -2.41
C LEU A 295 3.00 13.67 -1.76
N PHE A 296 2.68 14.50 -0.77
CA PHE A 296 3.67 15.26 0.00
C PHE A 296 3.57 14.86 1.46
N LEU A 297 3.97 13.63 1.77
CA LEU A 297 4.01 13.18 3.15
C LEU A 297 5.17 13.86 3.87
N GLY A 298 4.86 14.73 4.82
CA GLY A 298 5.82 15.38 5.71
C GLY A 298 6.04 14.60 7.01
N GLU A 299 6.82 15.19 7.91
CA GLU A 299 6.98 14.73 9.30
C GLU A 299 5.93 15.37 10.25
N SER A 300 5.07 16.26 9.73
CA SER A 300 4.04 16.99 10.49
C SER A 300 2.69 16.28 10.44
N GLU A 301 2.02 16.20 11.59
CA GLU A 301 0.78 15.46 11.86
C GLU A 301 -0.51 16.27 11.65
N ALA A 302 -0.49 17.39 10.92
CA ALA A 302 -1.73 18.07 10.58
C ALA A 302 -2.55 17.14 9.68
N ALA A 303 -3.72 16.71 10.19
CA ALA A 303 -4.33 15.40 9.92
C ALA A 303 -4.33 14.93 8.45
N TYR A 304 -4.44 15.85 7.48
CA TYR A 304 -4.46 15.53 6.05
C TYR A 304 -3.73 16.54 5.15
N GLU A 305 -2.80 17.37 5.65
CA GLU A 305 -2.08 18.36 4.83
C GLU A 305 -1.26 17.75 3.68
N TRP A 306 -0.87 16.50 3.83
CA TRP A 306 -0.13 15.72 2.83
C TRP A 306 -1.00 15.30 1.63
N VAL A 307 -2.33 15.41 1.75
CA VAL A 307 -3.31 15.04 0.72
C VAL A 307 -3.60 16.27 -0.15
N PRO A 308 -3.50 16.17 -1.49
CA PRO A 308 -3.87 17.28 -2.35
C PRO A 308 -5.31 17.74 -2.15
N GLN A 309 -5.55 19.05 -2.11
CA GLN A 309 -6.88 19.61 -1.85
C GLN A 309 -7.97 19.08 -2.79
N TYR A 310 -7.65 18.87 -4.08
CA TYR A 310 -8.61 18.34 -5.04
C TYR A 310 -9.03 16.89 -4.74
N ILE A 311 -8.18 16.10 -4.06
CA ILE A 311 -8.54 14.77 -3.56
C ILE A 311 -9.50 14.91 -2.39
N LEU A 312 -9.22 15.78 -1.42
CA LEU A 312 -10.11 16.03 -0.29
C LEU A 312 -11.51 16.45 -0.77
N THR A 313 -11.58 17.35 -1.75
CA THR A 313 -12.85 17.76 -2.38
C THR A 313 -13.55 16.59 -3.07
N ARG A 314 -12.83 15.70 -3.76
CA ARG A 314 -13.43 14.50 -4.38
C ARG A 314 -13.98 13.54 -3.34
N ILE A 315 -13.25 13.32 -2.25
CA ILE A 315 -13.68 12.46 -1.14
C ILE A 315 -14.98 12.99 -0.52
N LEU A 316 -15.03 14.29 -0.20
CA LEU A 316 -16.24 14.93 0.34
C LEU A 316 -17.42 14.80 -0.63
N LYS A 317 -17.19 15.05 -1.92
CA LYS A 317 -18.21 14.92 -2.96
C LYS A 317 -18.75 13.48 -3.05
N HIS A 318 -17.87 12.47 -3.03
CA HIS A 318 -18.29 11.07 -3.05
C HIS A 318 -19.14 10.70 -1.84
N TRP A 319 -18.80 11.22 -0.66
CA TRP A 319 -19.59 11.01 0.55
C TRP A 319 -20.97 11.69 0.48
N GLU A 320 -21.05 12.92 -0.01
CA GLU A 320 -22.33 13.62 -0.24
C GLU A 320 -23.23 12.86 -1.24
N GLU A 321 -22.62 12.31 -2.30
CA GLU A 321 -23.31 11.46 -3.28
C GLU A 321 -23.78 10.15 -2.65
N GLU A 322 -22.96 9.52 -1.79
CA GLU A 322 -23.32 8.30 -1.04
C GLU A 322 -24.51 8.56 -0.11
N ILE A 323 -24.52 9.66 0.66
CA ILE A 323 -25.66 10.02 1.54
C ILE A 323 -26.93 10.21 0.72
N ARG A 324 -26.85 10.98 -0.37
CA ARG A 324 -28.00 11.23 -1.24
C ARG A 324 -28.56 9.94 -1.81
N HIS A 325 -27.68 9.06 -2.29
CA HIS A 325 -28.06 7.77 -2.86
C HIS A 325 -28.72 6.85 -1.82
N ARG A 326 -28.17 6.78 -0.60
CA ARG A 326 -28.78 6.03 0.52
C ARG A 326 -30.19 6.53 0.84
N ASP A 327 -30.40 7.85 0.86
CA ASP A 327 -31.73 8.44 1.10
C ASP A 327 -32.73 8.13 -0.01
N GLU A 328 -32.30 8.18 -1.27
CA GLU A 328 -33.12 7.86 -2.44
C GLU A 328 -33.55 6.39 -2.43
N VAL A 329 -32.60 5.46 -2.24
CA VAL A 329 -32.89 4.02 -2.14
C VAL A 329 -33.84 3.73 -0.98
N THR A 330 -33.62 4.36 0.19
CA THR A 330 -34.49 4.16 1.37
C THR A 330 -35.91 4.67 1.14
N LYS A 331 -36.09 5.79 0.43
CA LYS A 331 -37.42 6.32 0.08
C LYS A 331 -38.15 5.42 -0.90
N VAL A 332 -37.47 4.87 -1.91
CA VAL A 332 -38.05 3.93 -2.89
C VAL A 332 -38.58 2.68 -2.19
N VAL A 333 -37.78 2.05 -1.31
CA VAL A 333 -38.21 0.86 -0.56
C VAL A 333 -39.46 1.12 0.29
N ARG A 334 -39.62 2.33 0.85
CA ARG A 334 -40.83 2.70 1.62
C ARG A 334 -42.08 2.89 0.76
N LEU A 335 -41.91 3.27 -0.51
CA LEU A 335 -43.02 3.49 -1.45
C LEU A 335 -43.51 2.17 -2.08
N ASP A 336 -42.60 1.22 -2.32
CA ASP A 336 -42.94 -0.10 -2.89
C ASP A 336 -43.50 -1.10 -1.84
N GLY A 337 -43.41 -0.75 -0.55
CA GLY A 337 -43.94 -1.54 0.57
C GLY A 337 -45.31 -1.10 1.10
N LEU A 338 -45.95 -0.11 0.47
CA LEU A 338 -47.33 0.35 0.70
C LEU A 338 -48.24 -0.13 -0.43
#